data_AF-A0A2E6I087-F1
#
_entry.id   AF-A0A2E6I087-F1
#
_cell.length_a   1.000
_cell.length_b   1.000
_cell.length_c   1.000
_cell.angle_alpha   90.00
_cell.angle_beta   90.00
_cell.angle_gamma   90.00
#
_symmetry.space_group_name_H-M   'P 1'
#
loop_
_entity.id
_entity.type
_entity.pdbx_description
1 polymer ?
#
loop_
_entity_poly.entity_id
_entity_poly.type
_entity_poly.pdbx_seq_one_letter_code
_entity_poly.pdbx_strand_id
1 'polypeptide(L)' 'MLPITRTDLLTATTLYATSTDLSARDAVHVATMRNDGIESMISADKDFDRVDGIRRLDSTEV' A
#
# COMPACT_ATOMS: atom_id res chain seq x y z
N MET A 1 13.55 6.18 2.97
CA MET A 1 12.40 6.50 2.11
C MET A 1 12.71 6.02 0.70
N LEU A 2 11.79 5.27 0.10
CA LEU A 2 11.90 4.84 -1.30
C LEU A 2 11.41 5.95 -2.24
N PRO A 3 12.04 6.15 -3.41
CA PRO A 3 11.52 7.07 -4.42
C PRO A 3 10.25 6.50 -5.05
N ILE A 4 9.23 7.33 -5.23
CA ILE A 4 8.04 6.95 -6.00
C ILE A 4 8.38 7.08 -7.49
N THR A 5 8.24 5.98 -8.21
CA THR A 5 8.52 5.86 -9.64
C THR A 5 7.25 5.98 -10.48
N ARG A 6 7.44 6.14 -11.79
CA ARG A 6 6.32 6.11 -12.75
C ARG A 6 5.56 4.77 -12.71
N THR A 7 6.27 3.66 -12.49
CA THR A 7 5.66 2.33 -12.39
C THR A 7 4.74 2.27 -11.18
N ASP A 8 5.15 2.83 -10.04
CA ASP A 8 4.31 2.90 -8.84
C ASP A 8 3.02 3.66 -9.09
N LEU A 9 3.09 4.81 -9.77
CA LEU A 9 1.91 5.63 -10.07
C LEU A 9 0.94 4.94 -11.03
N LEU A 10 1.45 4.19 -12.02
CA LEU A 10 0.60 3.42 -12.93
C LEU A 10 -0.11 2.29 -12.19
N THR A 11 0.63 1.51 -11.38
CA THR A 11 0.07 0.45 -10.55
C THR A 11 -0.95 1.01 -9.55
N ALA A 12 -0.65 2.15 -8.92
CA ALA A 12 -1.54 2.83 -7.99
C ALA A 12 -2.84 3.28 -8.66
N THR A 13 -2.76 3.80 -9.89
CA THR A 13 -3.94 4.20 -10.66
C THR A 13 -4.84 3.01 -10.96
N THR A 14 -4.25 1.87 -11.33
CA THR A 14 -5.01 0.62 -11.52
C THR A 14 -5.64 0.15 -10.21
N LEU A 15 -4.88 0.12 -9.11
CA LEU A 15 -5.38 -0.27 -7.79
C LEU A 15 -6.57 0.60 -7.38
N TYR A 16 -6.42 1.92 -7.46
CA TYR A 16 -7.47 2.88 -7.12
C TYR A 16 -8.71 2.75 -8.01
N ALA A 17 -8.54 2.47 -9.30
CA ALA A 17 -9.67 2.29 -10.21
C ALA A 17 -10.43 0.98 -9.95
N THR A 18 -9.76 -0.06 -9.44
CA THR A 18 -10.34 -1.40 -9.23
C THR A 18 -10.77 -1.68 -7.80
N SER A 19 -10.28 -0.90 -6.82
CA SER A 19 -10.57 -1.07 -5.40
C SER A 19 -11.51 0.03 -4.92
N THR A 20 -12.56 -0.34 -4.19
CA THR A 20 -13.44 0.63 -3.52
C THR A 20 -12.90 1.13 -2.18
N ASP A 21 -11.86 0.49 -1.67
CA ASP A 21 -11.46 0.57 -0.26
C ASP A 21 -10.14 1.30 -0.05
N LEU A 22 -9.42 1.66 -1.12
CA LEU A 22 -8.15 2.37 -1.04
C LEU A 22 -8.30 3.84 -1.42
N SER A 23 -7.78 4.74 -0.57
CA SER A 23 -7.56 6.11 -0.99
C SER A 23 -6.47 6.18 -2.06
N ALA A 24 -6.42 7.27 -2.82
CA ALA A 24 -5.35 7.48 -3.81
C ALA A 24 -3.95 7.46 -3.17
N ARG A 25 -3.80 7.91 -1.92
CA ARG A 25 -2.53 7.87 -1.19
C ARG A 25 -2.15 6.44 -0.85
N ASP A 26 -3.11 5.66 -0.34
CA ASP A 26 -2.85 4.29 0.10
C ASP A 26 -2.55 3.39 -1.10
N ALA A 27 -3.21 3.61 -2.23
CA ALA A 27 -2.88 2.96 -3.50
C ALA A 27 -1.41 3.20 -3.91
N VAL A 28 -0.87 4.40 -3.69
CA VAL A 28 0.56 4.70 -3.96
C VAL A 28 1.48 3.95 -2.99
N HIS A 29 1.12 3.87 -1.71
CA HIS A 29 1.89 3.09 -0.74
C HIS A 29 1.92 1.61 -1.11
N VAL A 30 0.76 1.01 -1.39
CA VAL A 30 0.65 -0.41 -1.79
C VAL A 30 1.41 -0.67 -3.09
N ALA A 31 1.29 0.20 -4.09
CA ALA A 31 2.01 0.06 -5.35
C ALA A 31 3.53 0.08 -5.16
N THR A 32 4.04 1.04 -4.37
CA THR A 32 5.46 1.15 -4.05
C THR A 32 5.95 -0.09 -3.32
N MET A 33 5.19 -0.56 -2.33
CA MET A 33 5.51 -1.78 -1.57
C MET A 33 5.57 -3.01 -2.47
N ARG A 34 4.59 -3.20 -3.36
CA ARG A 34 4.56 -4.34 -4.28
C ARG A 34 5.72 -4.35 -5.26
N ASN A 35 6.08 -3.18 -5.81
CA ASN A 35 7.17 -3.09 -6.79
C ASN A 35 8.55 -3.32 -6.15
N ASP A 36 8.71 -3.02 -4.87
CA ASP A 36 9.95 -3.26 -4.11
C ASP A 36 9.94 -4.57 -3.30
N GLY A 37 8.88 -5.40 -3.42
CA GLY A 37 8.78 -6.68 -2.71
C GLY A 37 8.63 -6.55 -1.19
N ILE A 38 8.06 -5.44 -0.72
CA ILE A 38 7.80 -5.18 0.70
C ILE A 38 6.39 -5.67 1.02
N GLU A 39 6.31 -6.60 1.97
CA GLU A 39 5.03 -7.22 2.34
C GLU A 39 4.50 -6.73 3.68
N SER A 40 5.27 -5.97 4.46
CA SER A 40 4.86 -5.55 5.81
C SER A 40 5.03 -4.04 6.01
N MET A 41 4.05 -3.42 6.68
CA MET A 41 4.13 -2.00 7.08
C MET A 41 3.58 -1.80 8.49
N ILE A 42 4.12 -0.81 9.20
CA ILE A 42 3.54 -0.34 10.45
C ILE A 42 2.55 0.78 10.12
N SER A 43 1.30 0.65 10.54
CA SER A 43 0.28 1.67 10.35
C SER A 43 -0.83 1.54 11.38
N ALA A 44 -1.36 2.69 11.82
CA ALA A 44 -2.60 2.76 12.61
C ALA A 44 -3.86 2.62 11.73
N ASP A 45 -3.71 2.80 10.42
CA ASP A 45 -4.81 2.69 9.47
C ASP A 45 -5.13 1.22 9.18
N LYS A 46 -6.30 0.76 9.64
CA LYS A 46 -6.73 -0.64 9.53
C LYS A 46 -7.21 -1.01 8.13
N ASP A 47 -7.40 -0.06 7.22
CA ASP A 47 -7.85 -0.37 5.87
C ASP A 47 -6.83 -1.19 5.09
N PHE A 48 -5.54 -1.09 5.44
CA PHE A 48 -4.49 -1.97 4.89
C PHE A 48 -4.66 -3.46 5.24
N ASP A 49 -5.43 -3.81 6.28
CA ASP A 49 -5.71 -5.22 6.62
C ASP A 49 -6.52 -5.94 5.52
N ARG A 50 -7.14 -5.18 4.61
CA ARG A 50 -7.91 -5.70 3.47
C ARG A 50 -7.12 -5.78 2.17
N VAL A 51 -5.85 -5.38 2.18
CA VAL A 51 -5.03 -5.33 0.98
C VAL A 51 -4.26 -6.64 0.83
N ASP A 52 -4.63 -7.42 -0.20
CA ASP A 52 -3.92 -8.66 -0.52
C ASP A 52 -2.42 -8.44 -0.71
N GLY A 53 -1.61 -9.28 -0.05
CA GLY A 53 -0.16 -9.23 -0.09
C GLY A 53 0.48 -8.15 0.79
N ILE A 54 -0.30 -7.41 1.57
CA ILE A 54 0.19 -6.47 2.56
C ILE A 54 -0.20 -6.95 3.96
N ARG A 55 0.79 -7.01 4.85
CA ARG A 55 0.62 -7.28 6.26
C ARG A 55 0.82 -6.00 7.05
N ARG A 56 -0.27 -5.45 7.59
CA ARG A 56 -0.18 -4.36 8.55
C ARG A 56 0.28 -4.90 9.91
N LEU A 57 1.18 -4.17 10.55
CA LEU A 57 1.56 -4.33 11.94
C LEU A 57 1.01 -3.14 12.72
N ASP A 58 0.31 -3.42 13.82
CA ASP A 58 -0.14 -2.36 14.71
C ASP A 58 1.06 -1.76 15.45
N SER A 59 1.18 -0.43 15.48
CA SER A 59 2.29 0.25 16.15
C SER A 59 2.36 0.00 17.65
N THR A 60 1.28 -0.48 18.26
CA THR A 60 1.24 -0.82 19.69
C THR A 60 1.74 -2.22 19.99
N GLU A 61 1.96 -3.04 18.96
CA GLU A 61 2.36 -4.45 19.06
C GLU A 61 3.82 -4.71 18.63
N VAL A 62 4.58 -3.66 18.28
CA VAL A 62 5.98 -3.72 17.78
C VAL A 62 6.94 -2.92 18.65
#